data_AF-A0A2M7XT62-F1
#
_entry.id   AF-A0A2M7XT62-F1
#
_cell.length_a   1.000
_cell.length_b   1.000
_cell.length_c   1.000
_cell.angle_alpha   90.00
_cell.angle_beta   90.00
_cell.angle_gamma   90.00
#
_symmetry.space_group_name_H-M   'P 1'
#
loop_
_entity.id
_entity.type
_entity.pdbx_description
1 polymer ?
#
loop_
_entity_poly.entity_id
_entity_poly.type
_entity_poly.pdbx_seq_one_letter_code
_entity_poly.pdbx_strand_id
1 'polypeptide(L)'
;MTESIAKSQKSDFIPPDLEINGWDDLKPYFDELSGVKLSSAGDLENFLIRYSEVLSVFFEANAWAYINMTCHTDNTDFQARHDIFVEKISPEVEKATNAIDKKIAGCPVFGELPLERYTQFKQKLERDLALFRDENVPLAAEVAKLSSQYDQLTGGLTATIDGEELPLPR
;
A
#
# COMPACT_ATOMS: atom_id res chain seq x y z
N MET A 1 6.56 -27.14 19.70
CA MET A 1 6.22 -25.82 20.26
C MET A 1 5.51 -25.07 19.14
N THR A 2 4.19 -25.24 19.03
CA THR A 2 3.38 -24.56 18.01
C THR A 2 3.20 -23.12 18.47
N GLU A 3 3.99 -22.21 17.93
CA GLU A 3 3.79 -20.78 18.09
C GLU A 3 2.36 -20.44 17.66
N SER A 4 1.61 -19.88 18.60
CA SER A 4 0.28 -19.35 18.36
C SER A 4 0.42 -18.16 17.42
N ILE A 5 0.15 -18.36 16.13
CA ILE A 5 -0.04 -17.26 15.18
C ILE A 5 -1.05 -16.30 15.83
N ALA A 6 -0.66 -15.04 16.04
CA ALA A 6 -1.52 -14.04 16.64
C ALA A 6 -2.84 -13.99 15.86
N LYS A 7 -3.96 -14.27 16.53
CA LYS A 7 -5.29 -14.16 15.91
C LYS A 7 -5.46 -12.71 15.45
N SER A 8 -5.68 -12.52 14.15
CA SER A 8 -6.00 -11.20 13.60
C SER A 8 -7.24 -10.66 14.30
N GLN A 9 -7.09 -9.50 14.93
CA GLN A 9 -8.14 -8.83 15.67
C GLN A 9 -8.98 -8.07 14.64
N LYS A 10 -10.20 -8.55 14.37
CA LYS A 10 -11.10 -7.91 13.39
C LYS A 10 -11.61 -6.57 13.93
N SER A 11 -11.61 -5.59 13.04
CA SER A 11 -12.27 -4.30 13.18
C SER A 11 -13.25 -4.17 12.01
N ASP A 12 -14.35 -3.45 12.21
CA ASP A 12 -15.35 -3.15 11.18
C ASP A 12 -15.20 -1.68 10.74
N PHE A 13 -13.95 -1.18 10.69
CA PHE A 13 -13.68 0.23 10.44
C PHE A 13 -13.82 0.57 8.96
N ILE A 14 -13.49 -0.38 8.09
CA ILE A 14 -13.69 -0.27 6.65
C ILE A 14 -14.86 -1.18 6.25
N PRO A 15 -15.84 -0.68 5.46
CA PRO A 15 -16.86 -1.51 4.87
C PRO A 15 -16.22 -2.63 4.01
N PRO A 16 -16.69 -3.88 4.11
CA PRO A 16 -16.10 -5.01 3.40
C PRO A 16 -16.20 -4.91 1.88
N ASP A 17 -17.07 -4.04 1.37
CA ASP A 17 -17.37 -3.77 -0.03
C ASP A 17 -16.87 -2.41 -0.50
N LEU A 18 -15.93 -1.79 0.24
CA LEU A 18 -15.34 -0.52 -0.18
C LEU A 18 -14.59 -0.67 -1.51
N GLU A 19 -15.09 -0.02 -2.55
CA GLU A 19 -14.38 0.15 -3.82
C GLU A 19 -13.54 1.43 -3.80
N ILE A 20 -12.24 1.30 -4.07
CA ILE A 20 -11.34 2.45 -4.16
C ILE A 20 -11.32 2.94 -5.60
N ASN A 21 -12.05 3.99 -5.95
CA ASN A 21 -12.05 4.61 -7.28
C ASN A 21 -11.11 5.82 -7.36
N GLY A 22 -10.89 6.49 -6.23
CA GLY A 22 -9.94 7.58 -6.10
C GLY A 22 -9.46 7.76 -4.67
N TRP A 23 -8.61 8.76 -4.46
CA TRP A 23 -8.14 9.11 -3.12
C TRP A 23 -9.29 9.47 -2.17
N ASP A 24 -10.34 10.11 -2.67
CA ASP A 24 -11.49 10.55 -1.89
C ASP A 24 -12.25 9.40 -1.21
N ASP A 25 -12.12 8.17 -1.69
CA ASP A 25 -12.72 6.99 -1.05
C ASP A 25 -11.94 6.56 0.21
N LEU A 26 -10.63 6.82 0.25
CA LEU A 26 -9.75 6.50 1.38
C LEU A 26 -9.62 7.66 2.37
N LYS A 27 -9.68 8.90 1.86
CA LYS A 27 -9.43 10.12 2.62
C LYS A 27 -10.22 10.21 3.94
N PRO A 28 -11.53 9.88 4.00
CA PRO A 28 -12.29 9.97 5.26
C PRO A 28 -11.72 9.10 6.38
N TYR A 29 -11.20 7.92 6.05
CA TYR A 29 -10.62 7.01 7.03
C TYR A 29 -9.26 7.50 7.55
N PHE A 30 -8.44 8.07 6.67
CA PHE A 30 -7.18 8.74 7.06
C PHE A 30 -7.44 9.99 7.90
N ASP A 31 -8.45 10.79 7.56
CA ASP A 31 -8.87 11.97 8.32
C ASP A 31 -9.35 11.56 9.73
N GLU A 32 -10.17 10.51 9.83
CA GLU A 32 -10.64 10.00 11.12
C GLU A 32 -9.48 9.51 11.98
N LEU A 33 -8.58 8.68 11.43
CA LEU A 33 -7.39 8.22 12.13
C LEU A 33 -6.52 9.40 12.60
N SER A 34 -6.35 10.42 11.76
CA SER A 34 -5.60 11.63 12.11
C SER A 34 -6.21 12.34 13.33
N GLY A 35 -7.54 12.32 13.47
CA GLY A 35 -8.29 12.90 14.59
C GLY A 35 -8.27 12.09 15.89
N VAL A 36 -7.91 10.79 15.87
CA VAL A 36 -7.92 9.94 17.07
C VAL A 36 -6.90 10.42 18.10
N LYS A 37 -7.33 10.58 19.36
CA LYS A 37 -6.43 10.88 20.48
C LYS A 37 -5.86 9.59 21.05
N LEU A 38 -4.53 9.49 21.12
CA LEU A 38 -3.82 8.32 21.65
C LEU A 38 -3.40 8.61 23.10
N SER A 39 -4.11 8.05 24.09
CA SER A 39 -3.88 8.35 25.51
C SER A 39 -3.44 7.12 26.32
N SER A 40 -3.58 5.92 25.77
CA SER A 40 -3.23 4.67 26.43
C SER A 40 -2.69 3.63 25.44
N ALA A 41 -1.99 2.61 25.94
CA ALA A 41 -1.53 1.49 25.11
C ALA A 41 -2.70 0.80 24.39
N GLY A 42 -3.87 0.65 25.04
CA GLY A 42 -5.06 0.08 24.42
C GLY A 42 -5.63 0.94 23.29
N ASP A 43 -5.62 2.27 23.43
CA ASP A 43 -6.02 3.18 22.35
C ASP A 43 -5.07 3.03 21.15
N LEU A 44 -3.77 2.93 21.41
CA LEU A 44 -2.76 2.76 20.37
C LEU A 44 -2.90 1.40 19.67
N GLU A 45 -3.13 0.30 20.39
CA GLU A 45 -3.36 -1.00 19.76
C GLU A 45 -4.61 -0.98 18.86
N ASN A 46 -5.72 -0.44 19.36
CA ASN A 46 -6.95 -0.31 18.56
C ASN A 46 -6.75 0.59 17.34
N PHE A 47 -5.99 1.68 17.50
CA PHE A 47 -5.60 2.55 16.40
C PHE A 47 -4.78 1.81 15.34
N LEU A 48 -3.79 1.01 15.75
CA LEU A 48 -2.95 0.23 14.84
C LEU A 48 -3.76 -0.82 14.07
N ILE A 49 -4.75 -1.44 14.71
CA ILE A 49 -5.64 -2.40 14.04
C ILE A 49 -6.41 -1.70 12.92
N ARG A 50 -7.07 -0.59 13.24
CA ARG A 50 -7.83 0.21 12.27
C ARG A 50 -6.95 0.74 11.15
N TYR A 51 -5.77 1.24 11.47
CA TYR A 51 -4.80 1.69 10.47
C TYR A 51 -4.35 0.55 9.55
N SER A 52 -4.07 -0.64 10.10
CA SER A 52 -3.70 -1.80 9.30
C SER A 52 -4.83 -2.26 8.38
N GLU A 53 -6.09 -2.08 8.79
CA GLU A 53 -7.27 -2.40 7.99
C GLU A 53 -7.36 -1.49 6.76
N VAL A 54 -7.21 -0.16 6.95
CA VAL A 54 -7.17 0.80 5.83
C VAL A 54 -6.06 0.46 4.84
N LEU A 55 -4.85 0.19 5.36
CA LEU A 55 -3.71 -0.17 4.52
C LEU A 55 -3.93 -1.48 3.78
N SER A 56 -4.53 -2.48 4.42
CA SER A 56 -4.78 -3.78 3.80
C SER A 56 -5.70 -3.65 2.59
N VAL A 57 -6.79 -2.87 2.72
CA VAL A 57 -7.74 -2.63 1.62
C VAL A 57 -7.08 -1.87 0.49
N PHE A 58 -6.27 -0.84 0.80
CA PHE A 58 -5.49 -0.13 -0.22
C PHE A 58 -4.50 -1.05 -0.94
N PHE A 59 -3.67 -1.80 -0.22
CA PHE A 59 -2.65 -2.65 -0.81
C PHE A 59 -3.25 -3.78 -1.64
N GLU A 60 -4.37 -4.36 -1.21
CA GLU A 60 -5.10 -5.38 -1.98
C GLU A 60 -5.62 -4.80 -3.30
N ALA A 61 -6.31 -3.66 -3.27
CA ALA A 61 -6.84 -3.05 -4.48
C ALA A 61 -5.73 -2.61 -5.46
N ASN A 62 -4.63 -2.06 -4.93
CA ASN A 62 -3.45 -1.69 -5.72
C ASN A 62 -2.76 -2.93 -6.32
N ALA A 63 -2.63 -4.02 -5.56
CA ALA A 63 -2.06 -5.27 -6.04
C ALA A 63 -2.88 -5.86 -7.18
N TRP A 64 -4.20 -5.86 -7.08
CA TRP A 64 -5.07 -6.31 -8.17
C TRP A 64 -4.97 -5.45 -9.42
N ALA A 65 -4.86 -4.12 -9.28
CA ALA A 65 -4.62 -3.23 -10.42
C ALA A 65 -3.31 -3.58 -11.15
N TYR A 66 -2.23 -3.80 -10.39
CA TYR A 66 -0.94 -4.23 -10.94
C TYR A 66 -0.99 -5.62 -11.59
N ILE A 67 -1.56 -6.61 -10.90
CA ILE A 67 -1.69 -7.98 -11.42
C ILE A 67 -2.46 -7.97 -12.74
N ASN A 68 -3.62 -7.33 -12.78
CA ASN A 68 -4.44 -7.28 -14.00
C ASN A 68 -3.71 -6.59 -15.16
N MET A 69 -3.03 -5.47 -14.90
CA MET A 69 -2.24 -4.77 -15.92
C MET A 69 -1.10 -5.65 -16.45
N THR A 70 -0.37 -6.37 -15.59
CA THR A 70 0.73 -7.24 -16.03
C THR A 70 0.28 -8.52 -16.75
N CYS A 71 -0.89 -9.07 -16.40
CA CYS A 71 -1.43 -10.27 -17.05
C CYS A 71 -2.14 -9.97 -18.38
N HIS A 72 -2.63 -8.74 -18.57
CA HIS A 72 -3.44 -8.33 -19.71
C HIS A 72 -2.93 -7.00 -20.29
N THR A 73 -1.70 -7.02 -20.79
CA THR A 73 -0.97 -5.82 -21.24
C THR A 73 -1.57 -5.15 -22.48
N ASP A 74 -2.49 -5.81 -23.17
CA ASP A 74 -3.28 -5.29 -24.29
C ASP A 74 -4.59 -4.60 -23.86
N ASN A 75 -4.99 -4.73 -22.59
CA ASN A 75 -6.23 -4.17 -22.08
C ASN A 75 -6.02 -2.74 -21.51
N THR A 76 -6.57 -1.76 -22.21
CA THR A 76 -6.45 -0.33 -21.85
C THR A 76 -7.15 0.05 -20.55
N ASP A 77 -8.21 -0.67 -20.15
CA ASP A 77 -8.95 -0.37 -18.92
C ASP A 77 -8.16 -0.79 -17.69
N PHE A 78 -7.48 -1.94 -17.76
CA PHE A 78 -6.56 -2.36 -16.68
C PHE A 78 -5.34 -1.45 -16.57
N GLN A 79 -4.82 -0.96 -17.71
CA GLN A 79 -3.77 0.06 -17.70
C GLN A 79 -4.26 1.36 -17.03
N ALA A 80 -5.41 1.89 -17.45
CA ALA A 80 -5.96 3.12 -16.88
C ALA A 80 -6.23 2.97 -15.37
N ARG A 81 -6.69 1.79 -14.94
CA ARG A 81 -6.88 1.48 -13.52
C ARG A 81 -5.58 1.54 -12.73
N HIS A 82 -4.50 0.92 -13.24
CA HIS A 82 -3.18 0.99 -12.63
C HIS A 82 -2.64 2.43 -12.59
N ASP A 83 -2.80 3.18 -13.69
CA ASP A 83 -2.35 4.58 -13.78
C ASP A 83 -3.04 5.47 -12.74
N ILE A 84 -4.34 5.26 -12.49
CA ILE A 84 -5.06 5.98 -11.41
C ILE A 84 -4.41 5.72 -10.05
N PHE A 85 -4.08 4.46 -9.73
CA PHE A 85 -3.41 4.14 -8.47
C PHE A 85 -2.06 4.84 -8.36
N VAL A 86 -1.22 4.71 -9.39
CA VAL A 86 0.15 5.26 -9.40
C VAL A 86 0.16 6.79 -9.37
N GLU A 87 -0.69 7.44 -10.16
CA GLU A 87 -0.61 8.90 -10.35
C GLU A 87 -1.49 9.69 -9.37
N LYS A 88 -2.56 9.09 -8.83
CA LYS A 88 -3.58 9.82 -8.04
C LYS A 88 -3.74 9.31 -6.62
N ILE A 89 -3.66 7.99 -6.40
CA ILE A 89 -4.01 7.40 -5.09
C ILE A 89 -2.76 7.18 -4.24
N SER A 90 -1.79 6.41 -4.73
CA SER A 90 -0.55 6.07 -4.01
C SER A 90 0.21 7.30 -3.51
N PRO A 91 0.34 8.41 -4.27
CA PRO A 91 1.00 9.61 -3.77
C PRO A 91 0.35 10.21 -2.52
N GLU A 92 -0.98 10.22 -2.47
CA GLU A 92 -1.73 10.77 -1.34
C GLU A 92 -1.72 9.81 -0.15
N VAL A 93 -1.81 8.49 -0.43
CA VAL A 93 -1.63 7.47 0.60
C VAL A 93 -0.24 7.57 1.22
N GLU A 94 0.84 7.72 0.44
CA GLU A 94 2.21 7.82 0.96
C GLU A 94 2.40 9.04 1.90
N LYS A 95 1.80 10.19 1.54
CA LYS A 95 1.81 11.37 2.42
C LYS A 95 1.02 11.13 3.70
N ALA A 96 -0.16 10.51 3.57
CA ALA A 96 -1.06 10.27 4.71
C ALA A 96 -0.48 9.21 5.66
N THR A 97 0.15 8.15 5.15
CA THR A 97 0.84 7.15 5.96
C THR A 97 2.03 7.74 6.68
N ASN A 98 2.87 8.54 6.03
CA ASN A 98 3.97 9.23 6.71
C ASN A 98 3.47 10.17 7.83
N ALA A 99 2.34 10.86 7.65
CA ALA A 99 1.74 11.67 8.69
C ALA A 99 1.25 10.83 9.88
N ILE A 100 0.57 9.71 9.62
CA ILE A 100 0.14 8.75 10.65
C ILE A 100 1.35 8.12 11.35
N ASP A 101 2.38 7.75 10.60
CA ASP A 101 3.58 7.11 11.13
C ASP A 101 4.32 8.05 12.09
N LYS A 102 4.41 9.35 11.76
CA LYS A 102 4.91 10.40 12.68
C LYS A 102 4.05 10.50 13.94
N LYS A 103 2.73 10.43 13.82
CA LYS A 103 1.79 10.45 14.95
C LYS A 103 1.99 9.24 15.87
N ILE A 104 2.16 8.05 15.30
CA ILE A 104 2.42 6.82 16.06
C ILE A 104 3.76 6.93 16.78
N ALA A 105 4.84 7.27 16.08
CA ALA A 105 6.18 7.37 16.66
C ALA A 105 6.28 8.46 17.74
N GLY A 106 5.53 9.56 17.59
CA GLY A 106 5.44 10.64 18.57
C GLY A 106 4.50 10.37 19.75
N CYS A 107 3.80 9.23 19.76
CA CYS A 107 2.88 8.89 20.84
C CYS A 107 3.65 8.54 22.13
N PRO A 108 3.34 9.14 23.30
CA PRO A 108 4.08 8.88 24.55
C PRO A 108 4.11 7.40 24.95
N VAL A 109 3.03 6.67 24.68
CA VAL A 109 2.88 5.25 25.03
C VAL A 109 3.45 4.30 23.96
N PHE A 110 4.01 4.81 22.86
CA PHE A 110 4.60 3.98 21.80
C PHE A 110 5.76 3.12 22.31
N GLY A 111 6.59 3.70 23.17
CA GLY A 111 7.68 2.98 23.85
C GLY A 111 7.19 1.82 24.71
N GLU A 112 5.98 1.93 25.27
CA GLU A 112 5.39 0.97 26.21
C GLU A 112 4.78 -0.25 25.51
N LEU A 113 4.61 -0.24 24.18
CA LEU A 113 4.11 -1.40 23.44
C LEU A 113 5.01 -2.64 23.64
N PRO A 114 4.42 -3.83 23.92
CA PRO A 114 5.16 -5.07 24.17
C PRO A 114 6.13 -5.43 23.05
N LEU A 115 7.43 -5.56 23.38
CA LEU A 115 8.46 -5.82 22.38
C LEU A 115 8.28 -7.15 21.66
N GLU A 116 7.82 -8.21 22.34
CA GLU A 116 7.57 -9.53 21.74
C GLU A 116 6.62 -9.44 20.54
N ARG A 117 5.62 -8.55 20.59
CA ARG A 117 4.63 -8.37 19.53
C ARG A 117 5.00 -7.30 18.51
N TYR A 118 5.66 -6.22 18.94
CA TYR A 118 5.80 -4.99 18.13
C TYR A 118 7.23 -4.65 17.68
N THR A 119 8.24 -5.48 17.96
CA THR A 119 9.64 -5.19 17.59
C THR A 119 9.80 -4.88 16.10
N GLN A 120 9.27 -5.73 15.22
CA GLN A 120 9.40 -5.57 13.76
C GLN A 120 8.63 -4.35 13.26
N PHE A 121 7.46 -4.08 13.84
CA PHE A 121 6.68 -2.89 13.53
C PHE A 121 7.44 -1.61 13.89
N LYS A 122 8.03 -1.53 15.10
CA LYS A 122 8.85 -0.39 15.54
C LYS A 122 10.01 -0.14 14.58
N GLN A 123 10.76 -1.18 14.23
CA GLN A 123 11.90 -1.07 13.31
C GLN A 123 11.48 -0.66 11.89
N LYS A 124 10.36 -1.19 11.38
CA LYS A 124 9.80 -0.78 10.09
C LYS A 124 9.44 0.70 10.12
N LEU A 125 8.70 1.13 11.14
CA LEU A 125 8.25 2.51 11.29
C LEU A 125 9.43 3.51 11.34
N GLU A 126 10.45 3.22 12.14
CA GLU A 126 11.65 4.06 12.23
C GLU A 126 12.34 4.21 10.87
N ARG A 127 12.46 3.11 10.12
CA ARG A 127 13.07 3.12 8.79
C ARG A 127 12.24 3.91 7.79
N ASP A 128 10.93 3.68 7.77
CA ASP A 128 10.03 4.35 6.82
C ASP A 128 10.06 5.88 7.04
N LEU A 129 10.06 6.33 8.31
CA LEU A 129 10.23 7.74 8.66
C LEU A 129 11.60 8.30 8.25
N ALA A 130 12.67 7.51 8.42
CA ALA A 130 14.03 7.94 8.04
C ALA A 130 14.21 8.07 6.52
N LEU A 131 13.52 7.24 5.73
CA LEU A 131 13.59 7.20 4.27
C LEU A 131 12.64 8.16 3.57
N PHE A 132 11.50 8.49 4.18
CA PHE A 132 10.49 9.33 3.55
C PHE A 132 11.01 10.74 3.24
N ARG A 133 10.80 11.20 2.00
CA ARG A 133 11.05 12.58 1.56
C ARG A 133 9.88 12.97 0.67
N ASP A 134 9.35 14.19 0.83
CA ASP A 134 8.22 14.65 0.01
C ASP A 134 8.59 14.66 -1.49
N GLU A 135 9.87 14.85 -1.80
CA GLU A 135 10.43 14.80 -3.15
C GLU A 135 10.41 13.39 -3.76
N ASN A 136 10.37 12.33 -2.93
CA ASN A 136 10.32 10.95 -3.44
C ASN A 136 8.94 10.61 -4.01
N VAL A 137 7.87 11.26 -3.53
CA VAL A 137 6.49 10.96 -3.93
C VAL A 137 6.27 11.10 -5.45
N PRO A 138 6.60 12.24 -6.10
CA PRO A 138 6.47 12.34 -7.55
C PRO A 138 7.45 11.42 -8.30
N LEU A 139 8.64 11.16 -7.74
CA LEU A 139 9.64 10.28 -8.36
C LEU A 139 9.17 8.82 -8.37
N ALA A 140 8.49 8.36 -7.33
CA ALA A 140 7.92 7.01 -7.27
C ALA A 140 6.87 6.81 -8.36
N ALA A 141 6.02 7.81 -8.62
CA ALA A 141 5.05 7.78 -9.72
C ALA A 141 5.73 7.74 -11.10
N GLU A 142 6.81 8.52 -11.29
CA GLU A 142 7.60 8.48 -12.51
C GLU A 142 8.25 7.11 -12.75
N VAL A 143 8.85 6.52 -11.71
CA VAL A 143 9.44 5.17 -11.76
C VAL A 143 8.38 4.14 -12.15
N ALA A 144 7.23 4.13 -11.50
CA ALA A 144 6.16 3.18 -11.80
C ALA A 144 5.62 3.33 -13.24
N LYS A 145 5.52 4.56 -13.75
CA LYS A 145 5.16 4.82 -15.13
C LYS A 145 6.20 4.29 -16.12
N LEU A 146 7.49 4.54 -15.87
CA LEU A 146 8.58 4.05 -16.70
C LEU A 146 8.66 2.51 -16.67
N SER A 147 8.43 1.89 -15.51
CA SER A 147 8.32 0.44 -15.37
C SER A 147 7.18 -0.13 -16.19
N SER A 148 5.99 0.46 -16.12
CA SER A 148 4.84 0.01 -16.92
C SER A 148 5.11 0.12 -18.44
N GLN A 149 5.73 1.21 -18.89
CA GLN A 149 6.14 1.37 -20.30
C GLN A 149 7.16 0.31 -20.73
N TYR A 150 8.13 -0.01 -19.86
CA TYR A 150 9.10 -1.06 -20.10
C TYR A 150 8.42 -2.43 -20.19
N ASP A 151 7.48 -2.74 -19.31
CA ASP A 151 6.74 -4.01 -19.30
C ASP A 151 5.88 -4.16 -20.56
N GLN A 152 5.21 -3.10 -21.01
CA GLN A 152 4.48 -3.10 -22.28
C GLN A 152 5.41 -3.35 -23.47
N LEU A 153 6.54 -2.64 -23.53
CA LEU A 153 7.49 -2.76 -24.63
C LEU A 153 8.08 -4.17 -24.69
N THR A 154 8.47 -4.73 -23.55
CA THR A 154 9.13 -6.04 -23.50
C THR A 154 8.14 -7.21 -23.57
N GLY A 155 6.93 -7.05 -23.04
CA GLY A 155 5.85 -8.04 -23.13
C GLY A 155 5.31 -8.21 -24.55
N GLY A 156 5.41 -7.18 -25.39
CA GLY A 156 5.04 -7.24 -26.81
C GLY A 156 6.11 -7.83 -27.74
N LEU A 157 7.28 -8.20 -27.22
CA LEU A 157 8.36 -8.71 -28.06
C LEU A 157 8.08 -10.15 -28.53
N THR A 158 8.18 -10.36 -29.84
CA THR A 158 8.05 -11.66 -30.49
C THR A 158 9.32 -12.03 -31.26
N ALA A 159 9.52 -13.33 -31.49
CA ALA A 159 10.56 -13.88 -32.34
C ALA A 159 9.96 -14.93 -33.29
N THR A 160 10.45 -14.96 -34.53
CA THR A 160 10.09 -16.01 -35.50
C THR A 160 10.99 -17.22 -35.30
N ILE A 161 10.42 -18.35 -34.88
CA ILE A 161 11.12 -19.62 -34.67
C ILE A 161 10.38 -20.68 -35.48
N ASP A 162 11.10 -21.40 -36.35
CA ASP A 162 10.53 -22.44 -37.23
C ASP A 162 9.32 -21.98 -38.08
N GLY A 163 9.25 -20.69 -38.39
CA GLY A 163 8.16 -20.07 -39.17
C GLY A 163 6.95 -19.63 -38.35
N GLU A 164 6.96 -19.83 -37.03
CA GLU A 164 5.92 -19.37 -36.10
C GLU A 164 6.37 -18.13 -35.32
N GLU A 165 5.46 -17.17 -35.11
CA GLU A 165 5.70 -15.99 -34.27
C GLU A 165 5.39 -16.32 -32.81
N LEU A 166 6.40 -16.24 -31.94
CA LEU A 166 6.31 -16.62 -30.54
C LEU A 166 6.76 -15.49 -29.60
N PRO A 167 6.13 -15.31 -28.43
CA PRO A 167 6.60 -14.36 -27.40
C PRO A 167 7.91 -14.82 -26.75
N LEU A 168 8.67 -13.88 -26.16
CA LEU A 168 10.02 -14.14 -25.61
C LEU A 168 10.10 -15.09 -24.38
N PRO A 169 9.28 -14.94 -23.32
CA PRO A 169 9.40 -15.81 -22.13
C PRO A 169 8.74 -17.18 -22.34
N ARG A 170 9.39 -18.24 -21.82
CA ARG A 170 8.81 -19.54 -21.51
C ARG A 170 9.22 -19.97 -20.11
#